data_AF-A0A4C1ZUG9-F1
#
_entry.id   AF-A0A4C1ZUG9-F1
#
_cell.length_a   1.000
_cell.length_b   1.000
_cell.length_c   1.000
_cell.angle_alpha   90.00
_cell.angle_beta   90.00
_cell.angle_gamma   90.00
#
_symmetry.space_group_name_H-M   'P 1'
#
loop_
_entity.id
_entity.type
_entity.pdbx_description
1 polymer ?
#
loop_
_entity_poly.entity_id
_entity_poly.type
_entity_poly.pdbx_seq_one_letter_code
_entity_poly.pdbx_strand_id
1 'polypeptide(L)'
;MRQARVRHCHTAKALDAKTEAPLVESRTRGLKRDANTKKRRIRNAAPSRRRYVVEEYVRAKEVYERAAADAQTTSWKRFCTAQDRESVWDGIYRVIRNTGRNREDVLLINDSGQTCSPNESAVLLANTFFPDDRVDTDGPYHTELRRRTDGSIRPPEASDILSEMDPPSLGLK
;
A
#
# COMPACT_ATOMS: atom_id res chain seq x y z
N MET A 1 60.49 19.28 20.04
CA MET A 1 59.32 18.36 20.11
C MET A 1 58.35 18.73 19.00
N ARG A 2 58.20 17.92 17.94
CA ARG A 2 57.24 18.14 16.85
C ARG A 2 56.21 17.00 16.89
N GLN A 3 54.97 17.29 17.23
CA GLN A 3 53.89 16.31 17.20
C GLN A 3 53.49 16.01 15.75
N ALA A 4 53.52 14.74 15.36
CA ALA A 4 52.98 14.26 14.11
C ALA A 4 51.44 14.19 14.21
N ARG A 5 50.72 15.03 13.44
CA ARG A 5 49.27 14.89 13.27
C ARG A 5 48.99 13.72 12.33
N VAL A 6 48.52 12.61 12.89
CA VAL A 6 47.92 11.50 12.14
C VAL A 6 46.67 12.02 11.43
N ARG A 7 46.75 12.14 10.10
CA ARG A 7 45.59 12.43 9.25
C ARG A 7 44.68 11.20 9.25
N HIS A 8 43.65 11.23 10.09
CA HIS A 8 42.55 10.29 10.00
C HIS A 8 41.74 10.63 8.74
N CYS A 9 42.00 9.89 7.67
CA CYS A 9 41.14 9.90 6.49
C CYS A 9 39.85 9.15 6.84
N HIS A 10 38.83 9.90 7.27
CA HIS A 10 37.47 9.38 7.25
C HIS A 10 37.05 9.27 5.78
N THR A 11 37.20 8.09 5.20
CA THR A 11 36.51 7.75 3.97
C THR A 11 35.02 7.68 4.28
N ALA A 12 34.31 8.77 3.99
CA ALA A 12 32.87 8.80 3.96
C ALA A 12 32.40 7.74 2.95
N LYS A 13 31.87 6.63 3.45
CA LYS A 13 31.08 5.71 2.62
C LYS A 13 29.83 6.45 2.21
N ALA A 14 29.85 6.99 0.99
CA ALA A 14 28.64 7.31 0.26
C ALA A 14 27.87 5.99 0.10
N LEU A 15 26.90 5.77 0.98
CA LEU A 15 25.92 4.70 0.81
C LEU A 15 24.95 5.18 -0.26
N ASP A 16 25.30 4.90 -1.52
CA ASP A 16 24.38 4.93 -2.63
C ASP A 16 23.09 4.20 -2.21
N ALA A 17 21.96 4.89 -2.30
CA ALA A 17 20.60 4.41 -2.00
C ALA A 17 20.11 3.30 -2.96
N LYS A 18 21.05 2.52 -3.49
CA LYS A 18 20.88 1.53 -4.57
C LYS A 18 21.35 0.14 -4.15
N THR A 19 21.60 -0.10 -2.87
CA THR A 19 22.41 -1.25 -2.40
C THR A 19 21.62 -2.53 -2.13
N GLU A 20 20.29 -2.51 -2.09
CA GLU A 20 19.46 -3.75 -2.07
C GLU A 20 19.11 -4.27 -3.48
N ALA A 21 19.10 -3.41 -4.50
CA ALA A 21 18.90 -3.78 -5.90
C ALA A 21 19.98 -4.70 -6.53
N PRO A 22 21.28 -4.66 -6.18
CA PRO A 22 22.32 -5.38 -6.94
C PRO A 22 22.26 -6.90 -6.76
N LEU A 23 21.83 -7.37 -5.58
CA LEU A 23 21.77 -8.80 -5.28
C LEU A 23 20.57 -9.48 -5.97
N VAL A 24 19.41 -8.82 -6.00
CA VAL A 24 18.21 -9.30 -6.71
C VAL A 24 18.42 -9.25 -8.23
N GLU A 25 19.06 -8.19 -8.74
CA GLU A 25 19.36 -8.02 -10.18
C GLU A 25 20.40 -9.03 -10.68
N SER A 26 21.34 -9.50 -9.85
CA SER A 26 22.33 -10.51 -10.25
C SER A 26 21.70 -11.91 -10.41
N ARG A 27 20.86 -12.32 -9.44
CA ARG A 27 20.20 -13.65 -9.44
C ARG A 27 19.16 -13.82 -10.55
N THR A 28 18.45 -12.75 -10.89
CA THR A 28 17.34 -12.81 -11.87
C THR A 28 17.75 -12.37 -13.27
N ARG A 29 19.00 -11.90 -13.46
CA ARG A 29 19.51 -11.34 -14.73
C ARG A 29 19.40 -12.29 -15.91
N GLY A 30 19.66 -13.57 -15.70
CA GLY A 30 19.60 -14.59 -16.75
C GLY A 30 18.18 -14.77 -17.26
N LEU A 31 17.25 -14.95 -16.34
CA LEU A 31 15.82 -15.11 -16.62
C LEU A 31 15.22 -13.86 -17.28
N LYS A 32 15.59 -12.66 -16.81
CA LYS A 32 15.21 -11.38 -17.43
C LYS A 32 15.67 -11.29 -18.88
N ARG A 33 16.92 -11.69 -19.17
CA ARG A 33 17.48 -11.72 -20.53
C ARG A 33 16.77 -12.73 -21.41
N ASP A 34 16.48 -13.91 -20.89
CA ASP A 34 15.76 -14.96 -21.61
C ASP A 34 14.32 -14.53 -21.97
N ALA A 35 13.56 -14.00 -21.01
CA ALA A 35 12.22 -13.48 -21.25
C ALA A 35 12.22 -12.34 -22.30
N ASN A 36 13.18 -11.42 -22.23
CA ASN A 36 13.34 -10.36 -23.24
C ASN A 36 13.72 -10.89 -24.62
N THR A 37 14.55 -11.93 -24.68
CA THR A 37 14.94 -12.59 -25.93
C THR A 37 13.72 -13.24 -26.58
N LYS A 38 12.94 -13.99 -25.81
CA LYS A 38 11.69 -14.61 -26.29
C LYS A 38 10.65 -13.56 -26.70
N LYS A 39 10.50 -12.47 -25.95
CA LYS A 39 9.67 -11.32 -26.33
C LYS A 39 10.06 -10.73 -27.68
N ARG A 40 11.37 -10.58 -27.94
CA ARG A 40 11.87 -10.08 -29.23
C ARG A 40 11.56 -11.04 -30.38
N ARG A 41 11.60 -12.35 -30.15
CA ARG A 41 11.31 -13.39 -31.17
C ARG A 41 9.86 -13.35 -31.67
N ILE A 42 8.91 -12.93 -30.84
CA ILE A 42 7.49 -12.81 -31.23
C ILE A 42 7.31 -11.87 -32.44
N ARG A 43 8.10 -10.79 -32.51
CA ARG A 43 7.98 -9.79 -33.59
C ARG A 43 8.25 -10.39 -34.97
N ASN A 44 9.17 -11.35 -35.06
CA ASN A 44 9.63 -11.93 -36.33
C ASN A 44 9.08 -13.35 -36.55
N ALA A 45 8.16 -13.82 -35.70
CA ALA A 45 7.62 -15.17 -35.80
C ALA A 45 6.61 -15.28 -36.96
N ALA A 46 6.76 -16.32 -37.78
CA ALA A 46 5.77 -16.69 -38.78
C ALA A 46 4.38 -16.92 -38.12
N PRO A 47 3.26 -16.53 -38.76
CA PRO A 47 1.92 -16.64 -38.19
C PRO A 47 1.58 -18.05 -37.66
N SER A 48 1.94 -19.10 -38.40
CA SER A 48 1.72 -20.51 -38.03
C SER A 48 2.41 -20.93 -36.73
N ARG A 49 3.58 -20.36 -36.44
CA ARG A 49 4.39 -20.67 -35.24
C ARG A 49 4.23 -19.65 -34.11
N ARG A 50 3.49 -18.57 -34.35
CA ARG A 50 3.39 -17.44 -33.43
C ARG A 50 2.76 -17.84 -32.09
N ARG A 51 1.75 -18.72 -32.11
CA ARG A 51 1.11 -19.26 -30.89
C ARG A 51 2.14 -19.91 -29.97
N TYR A 52 2.92 -20.85 -30.50
CA TYR A 52 3.96 -21.55 -29.75
C TYR A 52 5.04 -20.59 -29.22
N VAL A 53 5.49 -19.63 -30.04
CA VAL A 53 6.51 -18.65 -29.61
C VAL A 53 5.99 -17.73 -28.49
N VAL A 54 4.70 -17.40 -28.50
CA VAL A 54 4.05 -16.63 -27.43
C VAL A 54 3.94 -17.46 -26.15
N GLU A 55 3.51 -18.72 -26.24
CA GLU A 55 3.43 -19.63 -25.09
C GLU A 55 4.80 -19.81 -24.41
N GLU A 56 5.86 -19.97 -25.19
CA GLU A 56 7.24 -20.03 -24.70
C GLU A 56 7.67 -18.75 -23.96
N TYR A 57 7.26 -17.58 -24.46
CA TYR A 57 7.50 -16.31 -23.78
C TYR A 57 6.73 -16.21 -22.46
N VAL A 58 5.45 -16.59 -22.45
CA VAL A 58 4.62 -16.55 -21.24
C VAL A 58 5.22 -17.41 -20.14
N ARG A 59 5.61 -18.65 -20.46
CA ARG A 59 6.30 -19.55 -19.50
C ARG A 59 7.60 -18.92 -18.95
N ALA A 60 8.43 -18.36 -19.81
CA ALA A 60 9.68 -17.73 -19.37
C ALA A 60 9.45 -16.47 -18.53
N LYS A 61 8.38 -15.70 -18.83
CA LYS A 61 7.97 -14.53 -18.05
C LYS A 61 7.50 -14.92 -16.66
N GLU A 62 6.66 -15.95 -16.54
CA GLU A 62 6.19 -16.47 -15.26
C GLU A 62 7.35 -16.97 -14.39
N VAL A 63 8.31 -17.70 -14.97
CA VAL A 63 9.51 -18.17 -14.26
C VAL A 63 10.35 -16.98 -13.76
N TYR A 64 10.54 -15.95 -14.60
CA TYR A 64 11.24 -14.73 -14.18
C TYR A 64 10.51 -14.00 -13.05
N GLU A 65 9.19 -13.80 -13.18
CA GLU A 65 8.38 -13.07 -12.20
C GLU A 65 8.38 -13.78 -10.85
N ARG A 66 8.22 -15.11 -10.85
CA ARG A 66 8.33 -15.93 -9.64
C ARG A 66 9.71 -15.80 -8.99
N ALA A 67 10.78 -16.00 -9.77
CA ALA A 67 12.15 -15.87 -9.26
C ALA A 67 12.47 -14.46 -8.77
N ALA A 68 11.90 -13.43 -9.39
CA ALA A 68 12.03 -12.04 -8.96
C ALA A 68 11.32 -11.79 -7.63
N ALA A 69 10.08 -12.27 -7.47
CA ALA A 69 9.35 -12.18 -6.21
C ALA A 69 10.04 -12.95 -5.08
N ASP A 70 10.55 -14.15 -5.36
CA ASP A 70 11.29 -14.97 -4.40
C ASP A 70 12.61 -14.28 -4.00
N ALA A 71 13.34 -13.72 -4.96
CA ALA A 71 14.58 -13.00 -4.71
C ALA A 71 14.34 -11.72 -3.90
N GLN A 72 13.27 -10.97 -4.20
CA GLN A 72 12.86 -9.80 -3.41
C GLN A 72 12.50 -10.20 -1.98
N THR A 73 11.65 -11.21 -1.81
CA THR A 73 11.23 -11.71 -0.49
C THR A 73 12.42 -12.21 0.31
N THR A 74 13.35 -12.94 -0.33
CA THR A 74 14.55 -13.46 0.32
C THR A 74 15.52 -12.34 0.69
N SER A 75 15.69 -11.33 -0.18
CA SER A 75 16.51 -10.14 0.12
C SER A 75 15.91 -9.37 1.29
N TRP A 76 14.59 -9.13 1.27
CA TRP A 76 13.88 -8.44 2.32
C TRP A 76 13.96 -9.16 3.67
N LYS A 77 13.73 -10.48 3.67
CA LYS A 77 13.91 -11.30 4.87
C LYS A 77 15.34 -11.20 5.39
N ARG A 78 16.35 -11.34 4.51
CA ARG A 78 17.76 -11.20 4.89
C ARG A 78 18.07 -9.82 5.49
N PHE A 79 17.55 -8.76 4.88
CA PHE A 79 17.66 -7.39 5.34
C PHE A 79 17.05 -7.22 6.73
N CYS A 80 15.81 -7.66 6.96
CA CYS A 80 15.14 -7.56 8.26
C CYS A 80 15.79 -8.41 9.36
N THR A 81 16.44 -9.53 9.00
CA THR A 81 17.12 -10.42 9.95
C THR A 81 18.59 -10.06 10.18
N ALA A 82 19.16 -9.17 9.37
CA ALA A 82 20.52 -8.70 9.59
C ALA A 82 20.57 -7.96 10.94
N GLN A 83 21.42 -8.43 11.85
CA GLN A 83 21.64 -7.79 13.14
C GLN A 83 23.00 -7.09 13.08
N ASP A 84 22.97 -5.80 12.76
CA ASP A 84 24.08 -4.88 12.90
C ASP A 84 23.86 -3.95 14.11
N ARG A 85 24.70 -2.92 14.26
CA ARG A 85 24.58 -1.94 15.37
C ARG A 85 23.36 -1.03 15.26
N GLU A 86 22.63 -1.08 14.15
CA GLU A 86 21.39 -0.35 13.94
C GLU A 86 20.19 -1.20 14.40
N SER A 87 19.16 -0.55 14.93
CA SER A 87 17.91 -1.26 15.21
C SER A 87 17.25 -1.68 13.90
N VAL A 88 16.55 -2.82 13.89
CA VAL A 88 15.76 -3.30 12.73
C VAL A 88 14.89 -2.18 12.15
N TRP A 89 14.37 -1.31 13.00
CA TRP A 89 13.53 -0.18 12.63
C TRP A 89 14.28 0.94 11.89
N ASP A 90 15.54 1.20 12.23
CA ASP A 90 16.32 2.29 11.61
C ASP A 90 16.62 2.00 10.13
N GLY A 91 16.95 0.75 9.81
CA GLY A 91 17.08 0.28 8.44
C GLY A 91 15.77 0.37 7.65
N ILE A 92 14.64 -0.04 8.24
CA ILE A 92 13.31 0.01 7.60
C ILE A 92 12.89 1.45 7.32
N TYR A 93 13.03 2.36 8.29
CA TYR A 93 12.70 3.77 8.10
C TYR A 93 13.57 4.42 7.02
N ARG A 94 14.85 4.01 6.90
CA ARG A 94 15.74 4.47 5.83
C ARG A 94 15.31 3.98 4.44
N VAL A 95 14.75 2.77 4.33
CA VAL A 95 14.17 2.28 3.07
C VAL A 95 12.90 3.05 2.72
N ILE A 96 11.99 3.25 3.67
CA ILE A 96 10.72 3.95 3.44
C ILE A 96 10.96 5.41 3.04
N ARG A 97 11.87 6.13 3.72
CA ARG A 97 12.17 7.54 3.37
C ARG A 97 12.82 7.71 1.99
N ASN A 98 13.55 6.69 1.53
CA ASN A 98 14.29 6.72 0.26
C ASN A 98 13.48 6.13 -0.90
N THR A 99 12.46 5.33 -0.60
CA THR A 99 11.46 4.92 -1.57
C THR A 99 10.63 6.16 -1.88
N GLY A 100 10.57 6.57 -3.15
CA GLY A 100 9.97 7.86 -3.54
C GLY A 100 8.60 8.09 -2.90
N ARG A 101 8.27 9.36 -2.62
CA ARG A 101 6.96 9.75 -2.08
C ARG A 101 5.86 9.04 -2.89
N ASN A 102 4.93 8.38 -2.19
CA ASN A 102 3.70 7.90 -2.83
C ASN A 102 3.14 9.06 -3.66
N ARG A 103 2.73 8.77 -4.89
CA ARG A 103 1.92 9.72 -5.66
C ARG A 103 0.75 10.09 -4.74
N GLU A 104 0.56 11.38 -4.54
CA GLU A 104 -0.51 11.94 -3.72
C GLU A 104 -1.82 11.21 -4.07
N ASP A 105 -2.66 10.97 -3.06
CA ASP A 105 -3.93 10.27 -3.24
C ASP A 105 -4.68 10.92 -4.41
N VAL A 106 -5.09 10.09 -5.37
CA VAL A 106 -5.84 10.58 -6.53
C VAL A 106 -7.17 11.11 -6.00
N LEU A 107 -7.31 12.44 -6.07
CA LEU A 107 -8.54 13.13 -5.70
C LEU A 107 -9.73 12.55 -6.47
N LEU A 108 -10.87 12.47 -5.78
CA LEU A 108 -12.10 11.86 -6.30
C LEU A 108 -12.53 12.59 -7.59
N ILE A 109 -13.01 11.84 -8.57
CA ILE A 109 -13.55 12.41 -9.82
C ILE A 109 -15.07 12.43 -9.70
N ASN A 110 -15.68 13.59 -9.91
CA ASN A 110 -17.14 13.72 -9.92
C ASN A 110 -17.77 13.15 -11.20
N ASP A 111 -19.10 13.09 -11.24
CA ASP A 111 -19.86 12.59 -12.39
C ASP A 111 -19.64 13.41 -13.68
N SER A 112 -19.12 14.63 -13.56
CA SER A 112 -18.73 15.48 -14.70
C SER A 112 -17.31 15.22 -15.21
N GLY A 113 -16.58 14.26 -14.63
CA GLY A 113 -15.22 13.90 -15.01
C GLY A 113 -14.15 14.87 -14.49
N GLN A 114 -14.49 15.77 -13.57
CA GLN A 114 -13.56 16.72 -12.97
C GLN A 114 -13.07 16.25 -11.61
N THR A 115 -11.82 16.59 -11.30
CA THR A 115 -11.18 16.27 -10.01
C THR A 115 -11.73 17.18 -8.92
N CYS A 116 -12.37 16.59 -7.91
CA CYS A 116 -12.90 17.28 -6.74
C CYS A 116 -11.76 17.77 -5.84
N SER A 117 -11.93 18.95 -5.27
CA SER A 117 -11.17 19.36 -4.08
C SER A 117 -11.48 18.42 -2.89
N PRO A 118 -10.65 18.42 -1.83
CA PRO A 118 -10.92 17.61 -0.64
C PRO A 118 -12.29 17.90 0.00
N ASN A 119 -12.71 19.17 0.02
CA ASN A 119 -14.01 19.56 0.57
C ASN A 119 -15.17 19.09 -0.31
N GLU A 120 -15.07 19.25 -1.63
CA GLU A 120 -16.07 18.75 -2.57
C GLU A 120 -16.16 17.23 -2.54
N SER A 121 -15.04 16.53 -2.36
CA SER A 121 -15.00 15.08 -2.19
C SER A 121 -15.75 14.65 -0.93
N ALA A 122 -15.53 15.35 0.19
CA ALA A 122 -16.25 15.08 1.44
C ALA A 122 -17.76 15.31 1.29
N VAL A 123 -18.17 16.40 0.65
CA VAL A 123 -19.59 16.70 0.38
C VAL A 123 -20.20 15.66 -0.56
N LEU A 124 -19.50 15.25 -1.61
CA LEU A 124 -19.97 14.23 -2.53
C LEU A 124 -20.17 12.88 -1.82
N LEU A 125 -19.22 12.49 -0.97
CA LEU A 125 -19.35 11.28 -0.14
C LEU A 125 -20.52 11.38 0.83
N ALA A 126 -20.66 12.52 1.53
CA ALA A 126 -21.75 12.75 2.46
C ALA A 126 -23.10 12.61 1.75
N ASN A 127 -23.30 13.29 0.62
CA ASN A 127 -24.56 13.24 -0.11
C ASN A 127 -24.85 11.87 -0.74
N THR A 128 -23.81 11.10 -1.11
CA THR A 128 -23.98 9.78 -1.72
C THR A 128 -24.39 8.74 -0.68
N PHE A 129 -23.76 8.74 0.49
CA PHE A 129 -24.03 7.74 1.54
C PHE A 129 -25.10 8.17 2.54
N PHE A 130 -25.30 9.48 2.70
CA PHE A 130 -26.21 10.10 3.66
C PHE A 130 -26.97 11.25 2.98
N PRO A 131 -27.90 10.94 2.06
CA PRO A 131 -28.72 11.98 1.43
C PRO A 131 -29.61 12.66 2.47
N ASP A 132 -30.01 13.91 2.18
CA ASP A 132 -30.96 14.63 3.02
C ASP A 132 -32.26 13.82 3.19
N ASP A 133 -32.75 13.78 4.42
CA ASP A 133 -33.99 13.10 4.77
C ASP A 133 -35.18 13.99 4.40
N ARG A 134 -35.79 13.72 3.24
CA ARG A 134 -36.86 14.54 2.66
C ARG A 134 -38.20 13.81 2.67
N VAL A 135 -39.20 14.46 3.26
CA VAL A 135 -40.57 13.95 3.40
C VAL A 135 -41.29 13.68 2.07
N ASP A 136 -40.85 14.33 0.98
CA ASP A 136 -41.39 14.15 -0.37
C ASP A 136 -40.93 12.84 -1.02
N THR A 137 -39.83 12.26 -0.54
CA THR A 137 -39.33 10.94 -0.97
C THR A 137 -39.82 9.80 -0.08
N ASP A 138 -40.56 10.10 0.99
CA ASP A 138 -41.03 9.11 1.94
C ASP A 138 -42.08 8.18 1.30
N GLY A 139 -41.80 6.88 1.32
CA GLY A 139 -42.81 5.86 1.08
C GLY A 139 -43.80 5.75 2.25
N PRO A 140 -44.94 5.03 2.07
CA PRO A 140 -46.00 4.95 3.10
C PRO A 140 -45.52 4.51 4.48
N TYR A 141 -44.52 3.60 4.51
CA TYR A 141 -43.89 3.14 5.74
C TYR A 141 -43.04 4.22 6.43
N HIS A 142 -42.26 4.98 5.66
CA HIS A 142 -41.41 6.05 6.16
C HIS A 142 -42.24 7.20 6.72
N THR A 143 -43.34 7.57 6.04
CA THR A 143 -44.30 8.57 6.52
C THR A 143 -44.89 8.18 7.88
N GLU A 144 -45.30 6.92 8.05
CA GLU A 144 -45.85 6.42 9.31
C GLU A 144 -44.79 6.37 10.42
N LEU A 145 -43.55 5.99 10.10
CA LEU A 145 -42.41 6.02 11.04
C LEU A 145 -42.14 7.45 11.54
N ARG A 146 -42.17 8.43 10.62
CA ARG A 146 -41.99 9.84 10.94
C ARG A 146 -43.10 10.37 11.84
N ARG A 147 -44.36 10.07 11.51
CA ARG A 147 -45.54 10.41 12.34
C ARG A 147 -45.44 9.87 13.76
N ARG A 148 -44.86 8.67 13.94
CA ARG A 148 -44.64 8.08 15.27
C ARG A 148 -43.52 8.77 16.04
N THR A 149 -42.49 9.25 15.35
CA THR A 149 -41.28 9.83 15.96
C THR A 149 -41.39 11.34 16.18
N ASP A 150 -42.20 12.07 15.39
CA ASP A 150 -42.41 13.53 15.50
C ASP A 150 -42.98 13.98 16.86
N GLY A 151 -43.54 13.05 17.66
CA GLY A 151 -43.97 13.30 19.04
C GLY A 151 -42.99 12.82 20.12
N SER A 152 -41.92 12.12 19.76
CA SER A 152 -40.96 11.49 20.69
C SER A 152 -39.59 12.16 20.57
N ILE A 153 -39.46 13.36 21.14
CA ILE A 153 -38.21 14.15 21.14
C ILE A 153 -37.12 13.52 22.04
N ARG A 154 -37.41 12.43 22.75
CA ARG A 154 -36.43 11.79 23.64
C ARG A 154 -35.88 10.51 23.01
N PRO A 155 -34.56 10.40 22.82
CA PRO A 155 -33.92 9.09 22.78
C PRO A 155 -34.29 8.36 24.08
N PRO A 156 -34.47 7.03 24.08
CA PRO A 156 -34.45 6.28 25.34
C PRO A 156 -33.13 6.63 26.05
N GLU A 157 -33.23 7.13 27.27
CA GLU A 157 -32.05 7.56 28.01
C GLU A 157 -31.06 6.39 28.09
N ALA A 158 -29.83 6.61 27.62
CA ALA A 158 -28.74 5.62 27.61
C ALA A 158 -28.21 5.29 29.03
N SER A 159 -28.94 5.69 30.07
CA SER A 159 -28.58 5.55 31.48
C SER A 159 -28.60 4.09 31.95
N ASP A 160 -29.36 3.21 31.28
CA ASP A 160 -29.52 1.82 31.73
C ASP A 160 -28.50 0.83 31.15
N ILE A 161 -27.80 1.18 30.06
CA ILE A 161 -26.90 0.23 29.36
C ILE A 161 -25.46 0.26 29.92
N LEU A 162 -25.06 1.34 30.58
CA LEU A 162 -23.68 1.53 31.08
C LEU A 162 -23.44 1.01 32.50
N SER A 163 -24.48 0.74 33.29
CA SER A 163 -24.33 0.26 34.67
C SER A 163 -24.03 -1.25 34.77
N GLU A 164 -24.24 -2.02 33.69
CA GLU A 164 -24.12 -3.49 33.72
C GLU A 164 -22.75 -4.00 33.22
N MET A 165 -21.90 -3.14 32.64
CA MET A 165 -20.64 -3.55 32.02
C MET A 165 -19.37 -3.25 32.84
N ASP A 166 -19.47 -2.83 34.10
CA ASP A 166 -18.28 -2.60 34.93
C ASP A 166 -17.90 -3.87 35.73
N PRO A 167 -16.87 -4.63 35.33
CA PRO A 167 -16.46 -5.80 36.09
C PRO A 167 -15.82 -5.37 37.42
N PRO A 168 -16.03 -6.13 38.51
CA PRO A 168 -15.46 -5.78 39.80
C PRO A 168 -13.93 -5.79 39.72
N SER A 169 -13.31 -4.66 40.04
CA SER A 169 -11.85 -4.54 40.15
C SER A 169 -11.35 -5.51 41.22
N LEU A 170 -10.74 -6.61 40.81
CA LEU A 170 -10.04 -7.51 41.71
C LEU A 170 -8.82 -6.77 42.26
N GLY A 171 -8.95 -6.29 43.51
CA GLY A 171 -7.86 -5.70 44.26
C GLY A 171 -6.73 -6.71 44.46
N LEU A 172 -5.67 -6.54 43.69
CA LEU A 172 -4.37 -7.16 43.97
C LEU A 172 -3.74 -6.38 45.12
N LYS A 173 -3.62 -7.04 46.28
CA LYS A 173 -2.72 -6.66 47.37
C LYS A 173 -1.32 -7.21 47.10
#